data_AF-A0A1S2VLW8-F1
#
_entry.id   AF-A0A1S2VLW8-F1
#
_cell.length_a   1.000
_cell.length_b   1.000
_cell.length_c   1.000
_cell.angle_alpha   90.00
_cell.angle_beta   90.00
_cell.angle_gamma   90.00
#
_symmetry.space_group_name_H-M   'P 1'
#
loop_
_entity.id
_entity.type
_entity.pdbx_description
1 polymer ?
#
loop_
_entity_poly.entity_id
_entity_poly.type
_entity_poly.pdbx_seq_one_letter_code
_entity_poly.pdbx_strand_id
1 'polypeptide(L)'
;MMTLADATSLLEQTTDFLRNSPAPEAGITILDEWIGPLRQAPNTKPIADALAQLKTRLQADPVNDTDVRTSLGQIADLLSALSPETGSEGEMPSLLEGLAAALRESGETSITD
;
A
#
# COMPACT_ATOMS: atom_id res chain seq x y z
N MET A 1 -13.63 -12.29 -4.24
CA MET A 1 -12.53 -12.75 -3.37
C MET A 1 -11.26 -12.66 -4.19
N MET A 2 -10.24 -11.98 -3.68
CA MET A 2 -8.91 -11.90 -4.28
C MET A 2 -8.19 -13.23 -4.03
N THR A 3 -7.59 -13.81 -5.06
CA THR A 3 -6.78 -15.03 -4.90
C THR A 3 -5.35 -14.66 -4.51
N LEU A 4 -4.56 -15.65 -4.10
CA LEU A 4 -3.13 -15.45 -3.84
C LEU A 4 -2.38 -14.98 -5.10
N ALA A 5 -2.75 -15.51 -6.28
CA ALA A 5 -2.15 -15.09 -7.54
C ALA A 5 -2.48 -13.63 -7.88
N ASP A 6 -3.71 -13.18 -7.63
CA ASP A 6 -4.09 -11.76 -7.77
C ASP A 6 -3.29 -10.90 -6.78
N ALA A 7 -3.09 -11.38 -5.55
CA ALA A 7 -2.32 -10.66 -4.54
C ALA A 7 -0.84 -10.50 -4.89
N THR A 8 -0.21 -11.56 -5.39
CA THR A 8 1.17 -11.51 -5.85
C THR A 8 1.31 -10.56 -7.04
N SER A 9 0.42 -10.67 -8.03
CA SER A 9 0.47 -9.80 -9.21
C SER A 9 0.25 -8.33 -8.86
N LEU A 10 -0.70 -8.04 -7.96
CA LEU A 10 -0.93 -6.67 -7.49
C LEU A 10 0.26 -6.13 -6.69
N LEU A 11 0.94 -6.98 -5.91
CA LEU A 11 2.14 -6.61 -5.18
C LEU A 11 3.33 -6.32 -6.11
N GLU A 12 3.51 -7.12 -7.16
CA GLU A 12 4.52 -6.87 -8.20
C GLU A 12 4.26 -5.54 -8.90
N GLN A 13 3.01 -5.27 -9.30
CA GLN A 13 2.62 -3.98 -9.90
C GLN A 13 2.86 -2.80 -8.95
N THR A 14 2.56 -2.97 -7.66
CA THR A 14 2.80 -1.94 -6.65
C THR A 14 4.30 -1.68 -6.49
N THR A 15 5.11 -2.74 -6.43
CA THR A 15 6.56 -2.63 -6.29
C THR A 15 7.19 -1.99 -7.53
N ASP A 16 6.72 -2.33 -8.73
CA ASP A 16 7.17 -1.72 -9.97
C ASP A 16 6.79 -0.23 -10.03
N PHE A 17 5.55 0.11 -9.64
CA PHE A 17 5.10 1.50 -9.52
C PHE A 17 5.99 2.30 -8.57
N LEU A 18 6.24 1.77 -7.37
CA LEU A 18 7.04 2.44 -6.36
C LEU A 18 8.50 2.62 -6.80
N ARG A 19 9.02 1.71 -7.61
CA ARG A 19 10.40 1.74 -8.13
C ARG A 19 10.57 2.68 -9.33
N ASN A 20 9.63 2.63 -10.27
CA ASN A 20 9.71 3.38 -11.53
C ASN A 20 8.95 4.72 -11.47
N SER A 21 8.25 4.97 -10.37
CA SER A 21 7.52 6.20 -10.04
C SER A 21 6.71 6.78 -11.23
N PRO A 22 5.83 5.99 -11.87
CA PRO A 22 5.04 6.48 -13.00
C PRO A 22 3.96 7.48 -12.53
N ALA A 23 3.24 8.08 -13.48
CA ALA A 23 2.26 9.14 -13.22
C ALA A 23 1.29 8.82 -12.05
N PRO A 24 0.85 9.84 -11.28
CA PRO A 24 -0.01 9.67 -10.10
C PRO A 24 -1.32 8.89 -10.37
N GLU A 25 -1.80 8.90 -11.61
CA GLU A 25 -2.96 8.13 -12.08
C GLU A 25 -2.77 6.61 -11.97
N ALA A 26 -1.55 6.11 -12.24
CA ALA A 26 -1.22 4.71 -12.08
C ALA A 26 -1.23 4.30 -10.61
N GLY A 27 -0.74 5.18 -9.73
CA GLY A 27 -0.75 4.98 -8.28
C GLY A 27 -2.18 4.91 -7.74
N ILE A 28 -3.05 5.82 -8.19
CA ILE A 28 -4.48 5.82 -7.81
C ILE A 28 -5.17 4.51 -8.21
N THR A 29 -4.87 3.99 -9.41
CA THR A 29 -5.45 2.73 -9.89
C THR A 29 -5.04 1.55 -9.01
N ILE A 30 -3.74 1.45 -8.70
CA ILE A 30 -3.20 0.40 -7.82
C ILE A 30 -3.83 0.48 -6.42
N LEU A 31 -4.07 1.69 -5.88
CA LEU A 31 -4.75 1.86 -4.60
C LEU A 31 -6.19 1.34 -4.62
N ASP A 32 -6.97 1.60 -5.68
CA ASP A 32 -8.33 1.05 -5.81
C ASP A 32 -8.33 -0.49 -5.80
N GLU A 33 -7.37 -1.12 -6.49
CA GLU A 33 -7.25 -2.58 -6.56
C GLU A 33 -6.95 -3.20 -5.18
N TRP A 34 -6.23 -2.51 -4.30
CA TRP A 34 -6.01 -2.93 -2.92
C TRP A 34 -7.22 -2.65 -2.00
N ILE A 35 -7.85 -1.48 -2.15
CA ILE A 35 -8.94 -1.05 -1.26
C ILE A 35 -10.13 -2.03 -1.32
N GLY A 36 -10.53 -2.44 -2.53
CA GLY A 36 -11.66 -3.35 -2.74
C GLY A 36 -11.61 -4.63 -1.88
N PRO A 37 -10.56 -5.46 -2.00
CA PRO A 37 -10.40 -6.69 -1.23
C PRO A 37 -10.12 -6.44 0.25
N LEU A 38 -9.30 -5.43 0.61
CA LEU A 38 -8.99 -5.15 2.01
C LEU A 38 -10.21 -4.63 2.81
N ARG A 39 -11.22 -4.05 2.17
CA ARG A 39 -12.49 -3.68 2.85
C ARG A 39 -13.37 -4.87 3.19
N GLN A 40 -13.16 -6.04 2.58
CA GLN A 40 -14.01 -7.21 2.77
C GLN A 40 -13.81 -7.86 4.15
N ALA A 41 -12.62 -7.72 4.74
CA ALA A 41 -12.31 -8.31 6.04
C ALA A 41 -12.17 -7.22 7.13
N PRO A 42 -12.71 -7.45 8.34
CA PRO A 42 -12.72 -6.44 9.40
C PRO A 42 -11.32 -6.09 9.90
N ASN A 43 -10.39 -7.06 9.88
CA ASN A 43 -9.00 -6.88 10.28
C ASN A 43 -8.20 -6.04 9.27
N THR A 44 -8.52 -6.11 7.97
CA THR A 44 -7.83 -5.34 6.92
C THR A 44 -8.50 -4.01 6.56
N LYS A 45 -9.71 -3.78 7.06
CA LYS A 45 -10.45 -2.52 6.91
C LYS A 45 -9.68 -1.25 7.27
N PRO A 46 -8.87 -1.18 8.36
CA PRO A 46 -8.05 0.00 8.65
C PRO A 46 -7.00 0.29 7.57
N ILE A 47 -6.40 -0.74 6.95
CA ILE A 47 -5.47 -0.54 5.83
C ILE A 47 -6.22 0.06 4.64
N ALA A 48 -7.40 -0.48 4.32
CA ALA A 48 -8.18 0.00 3.19
C ALA A 48 -8.63 1.46 3.36
N ASP A 49 -8.93 1.89 4.59
CA ASP A 49 -9.25 3.28 4.90
C ASP A 49 -8.03 4.19 4.70
N ALA A 50 -6.86 3.76 5.18
CA ALA A 50 -5.61 4.49 5.01
C ALA A 50 -5.23 4.64 3.52
N LEU A 51 -5.40 3.58 2.72
CA LEU A 51 -5.20 3.63 1.25
C LEU A 51 -6.18 4.59 0.56
N ALA A 52 -7.44 4.63 1.00
CA ALA A 52 -8.43 5.57 0.45
C ALA A 52 -8.10 7.03 0.79
N GLN A 53 -7.54 7.28 1.98
CA GLN A 53 -7.03 8.60 2.35
C GLN A 53 -5.82 8.99 1.51
N LEU A 54 -4.86 8.08 1.31
CA LEU A 54 -3.71 8.31 0.43
C LEU A 54 -4.15 8.65 -1.00
N LYS A 55 -5.12 7.90 -1.55
CA LYS A 55 -5.72 8.19 -2.86
C LYS A 55 -6.27 9.62 -2.92
N THR A 56 -7.02 10.03 -1.89
CA THR A 56 -7.58 11.40 -1.83
C THR A 56 -6.48 12.46 -1.82
N ARG A 57 -5.36 12.21 -1.12
CA ARG A 57 -4.18 13.11 -1.07
C ARG A 57 -3.47 13.20 -2.42
N LEU A 58 -3.34 12.08 -3.14
CA LEU A 58 -2.77 12.04 -4.50
C LEU A 58 -3.67 12.73 -5.54
N GLN A 59 -4.98 12.82 -5.27
CA GLN A 59 -5.94 13.54 -6.10
C GLN A 59 -6.07 15.02 -5.75
N ALA A 60 -5.40 15.50 -4.69
CA ALA A 60 -5.42 16.90 -4.31
C ALA A 60 -4.58 17.74 -5.30
N ASP A 61 -5.00 18.99 -5.52
CA ASP A 61 -4.27 19.96 -6.35
C ASP A 61 -3.96 21.24 -5.54
N PRO A 62 -2.68 21.57 -5.27
CA PRO A 62 -1.49 20.75 -5.54
C PRO A 62 -1.37 19.55 -4.58
N VAL A 63 -0.75 18.46 -5.04
CA VAL A 63 -0.43 17.31 -4.20
C VAL A 63 0.54 17.72 -3.09
N ASN A 64 0.21 17.39 -1.84
CA ASN A 64 1.11 17.62 -0.72
C ASN A 64 2.00 16.40 -0.48
N ASP A 65 3.23 16.47 -0.99
CA ASP A 65 4.22 15.39 -0.90
C ASP A 65 4.51 14.94 0.53
N THR A 66 4.53 15.87 1.49
CA THR A 66 4.75 15.54 2.92
C THR A 66 3.62 14.71 3.48
N ASP A 67 2.38 15.04 3.11
CA ASP A 67 1.18 14.36 3.57
C ASP A 67 1.04 12.99 2.91
N VAL A 68 1.44 12.87 1.65
CA VAL A 68 1.55 11.59 0.91
C VAL A 68 2.57 10.66 1.56
N ARG A 69 3.79 11.15 1.85
CA ARG A 69 4.83 10.35 2.53
C ARG A 69 4.42 9.90 3.92
N THR A 70 3.78 10.79 4.67
CA THR A 70 3.23 10.45 6.00
C THR A 70 2.20 9.33 5.89
N SER A 71 1.31 9.38 4.88
CA SER A 71 0.36 8.30 4.61
C SER A 71 1.06 6.99 4.26
N LEU A 72 2.07 7.01 3.39
CA LEU A 72 2.83 5.80 3.01
C LEU A 72 3.44 5.12 4.24
N GLY A 73 4.05 5.88 5.14
CA GLY A 73 4.60 5.37 6.39
C GLY A 73 3.53 4.77 7.33
N GLN A 74 2.38 5.42 7.45
CA GLN A 74 1.26 4.91 8.25
C GLN A 74 0.69 3.59 7.70
N ILE A 75 0.57 3.48 6.38
CA ILE A 75 0.07 2.26 5.72
C ILE A 75 1.08 1.12 5.92
N ALA A 76 2.38 1.39 5.81
CA ALA A 76 3.43 0.42 6.08
C ALA A 76 3.35 -0.13 7.52
N ASP A 77 3.14 0.75 8.51
CA ASP A 77 3.01 0.35 9.92
C ASP A 77 1.78 -0.54 10.16
N LEU A 78 0.64 -0.19 9.55
CA LEU A 78 -0.59 -0.98 9.61
C LEU A 78 -0.42 -2.37 8.97
N LEU A 79 0.29 -2.45 7.84
CA LEU A 79 0.59 -3.71 7.18
C LEU A 79 1.50 -4.60 8.04
N SER A 80 2.56 -4.03 8.62
CA SER A 80 3.46 -4.75 9.54
C SER A 80 2.74 -5.24 10.80
N ALA A 81 1.76 -4.49 11.30
CA ALA A 81 0.96 -4.89 12.46
C ALA A 81 0.02 -6.07 12.16
N LEU A 82 -0.42 -6.24 10.91
CA LEU A 82 -1.34 -7.30 10.48
C LEU A 82 -0.65 -8.61 10.09
N SER A 83 0.61 -8.57 9.65
CA SER A 83 1.41 -9.77 9.35
C SER A 83 1.39 -10.83 10.48
N PRO A 84 1.60 -10.51 11.77
CA PRO A 84 1.58 -11.52 12.84
C PRO A 84 0.17 -12.05 13.18
N GLU A 85 -0.89 -11.28 12.91
CA GLU A 85 -2.27 -11.69 13.26
C GLU A 85 -2.91 -12.63 12.22
N THR A 86 -2.33 -12.73 11.02
CA THR A 86 -2.87 -13.57 9.92
C THR A 86 -2.51 -15.06 10.01
N GLY A 87 -1.83 -15.50 11.09
CA GLY A 87 -1.47 -16.88 11.34
C GLY A 87 -0.12 -17.24 10.71
N SER A 88 0.81 -17.69 11.55
CA SER A 88 2.26 -17.76 11.29
C SER A 88 2.73 -18.76 10.22
N GLU A 89 1.87 -19.25 9.33
CA GLU A 89 2.25 -20.15 8.23
C GLU A 89 1.44 -19.78 6.97
N GLY A 90 1.96 -18.86 6.16
CA GLY A 90 1.32 -18.52 4.89
C GLY A 90 2.12 -17.55 4.04
N GLU A 91 1.90 -17.58 2.73
CA GLU A 91 2.51 -16.66 1.75
C GLU A 91 1.97 -15.22 1.91
N MET A 92 0.76 -15.05 2.47
CA MET A 92 0.13 -13.74 2.69
C MET A 92 0.88 -12.82 3.69
N PRO A 93 1.26 -13.25 4.90
CA PRO A 93 2.05 -12.43 5.82
C PRO A 93 3.34 -11.89 5.17
N SER A 94 4.07 -12.75 4.45
CA SER A 94 5.30 -12.37 3.74
C SER A 94 5.06 -11.35 2.64
N LEU A 95 3.94 -11.47 1.92
CA LEU A 95 3.52 -10.48 0.92
C LEU A 95 3.19 -9.14 1.59
N LEU A 96 2.42 -9.13 2.68
CA LEU A 96 2.08 -7.90 3.40
C LEU A 96 3.32 -7.20 3.95
N GLU A 97 4.29 -7.97 4.45
CA GLU A 97 5.55 -7.45 4.97
C GLU A 97 6.44 -6.86 3.86
N GLY A 98 6.50 -7.52 2.70
CA GLY A 98 7.19 -6.99 1.52
C GLY A 98 6.60 -5.69 1.00
N LEU A 99 5.26 -5.59 0.98
CA LEU A 99 4.57 -4.35 0.63
C LEU A 99 4.84 -3.24 1.65
N ALA A 100 4.82 -3.55 2.95
CA ALA A 100 5.15 -2.60 4.00
C ALA A 100 6.57 -2.03 3.81
N ALA A 101 7.54 -2.88 3.52
CA ALA A 101 8.90 -2.46 3.24
C ALA A 101 9.01 -1.54 2.03
N ALA A 102 8.37 -1.91 0.90
CA ALA A 102 8.39 -1.09 -0.32
C ALA A 102 7.75 0.30 -0.10
N LEU A 103 6.61 0.36 0.58
CA LEU A 103 5.93 1.63 0.90
C LEU A 103 6.79 2.51 1.83
N ARG A 104 7.49 1.89 2.77
CA ARG A 104 8.39 2.59 3.69
C ARG A 104 9.59 3.17 2.93
N GLU A 105 10.21 2.37 2.07
CA GLU A 105 11.29 2.83 1.19
C GLU A 105 10.84 4.03 0.34
N SER A 106 9.66 3.97 -0.27
CA SER A 106 9.13 5.10 -1.06
C SER A 106 8.77 6.33 -0.23
N GLY A 107 8.34 6.14 1.02
CA GLY A 107 8.13 7.24 1.97
C GLY A 107 9.45 7.91 2.40
N GLU A 108 10.54 7.15 2.48
CA GLU A 108 11.86 7.61 2.96
C GLU A 108 12.77 8.13 1.83
N THR A 109 12.70 7.58 0.62
CA THR A 109 13.64 7.86 -0.49
C THR A 109 13.61 9.29 -1.04
N SER A 110 12.59 10.09 -0.76
CA SER A 110 12.58 11.53 -1.13
C SER A 110 13.14 12.47 -0.05
N ILE A 111 13.88 11.97 0.94
CA ILE A 111 14.66 12.81 1.90
C ILE A 111 16.07 13.12 1.35
N THR A 112 16.50 12.48 0.26
CA THR A 112 17.85 12.69 -0.33
C THR A 112 17.76 13.08 -1.81
N ASP A 113 17.23 14.26 -2.11
CA ASP A 113 17.74 15.15 -3.17
C ASP A 113 17.38 16.61 -2.84
#